data_AF-A0A369MFI7-F1
#
_entry.id   AF-A0A369MFI7-F1
#
_cell.length_a   1.000
_cell.length_b   1.000
_cell.length_c   1.000
_cell.angle_alpha   90.00
_cell.angle_beta   90.00
_cell.angle_gamma   90.00
#
_symmetry.space_group_name_H-M   'P 1'
#
loop_
_entity.id
_entity.type
_entity.pdbx_description
1 polymer ?
#
loop_
_entity_poly.entity_id
_entity_poly.type
_entity_poly.pdbx_seq_one_letter_code
_entity_poly.pdbx_strand_id
1 'polypeptide(L)'
;MRGERGSEVVQFVIVLPLLLAVVFSIVQLAGMTLAASQLSSEITRACRQLDAAGFELAANKERFVEEGILGASTQLDPARLHVEHVSWTSERTKREQPVRDGGTIEKQSTVIEASYDVSYLLPAVADLPGLAGRVLKRHVRCSFVDGRAIEIRQEGL
;
A
#
# COMPACT_ATOMS: atom_id res chain seq x y z
N MET A 1 40.88 -27.30 37.43
CA MET A 1 39.99 -27.29 36.24
C MET A 1 38.51 -27.08 36.62
N ARG A 2 38.19 -26.08 37.45
CA ARG A 2 36.81 -25.80 37.92
C ARG A 2 36.23 -24.47 37.40
N GLY A 3 37.03 -23.69 36.67
CA GLY A 3 36.64 -22.37 36.11
C GLY A 3 36.18 -22.40 34.65
N GLU A 4 36.60 -23.39 33.86
CA GLU A 4 36.30 -23.45 32.41
C GLU A 4 34.83 -23.80 32.13
N ARG A 5 34.28 -24.81 32.83
CA ARG A 5 32.87 -25.22 32.66
C ARG A 5 31.86 -24.16 33.11
N GLY A 6 32.23 -23.32 34.09
CA GLY A 6 31.39 -22.21 34.55
C GLY A 6 31.31 -21.11 33.51
N SER A 7 32.43 -20.82 32.84
CA SER A 7 32.49 -19.85 31.73
C SER A 7 31.68 -20.33 30.53
N GLU A 8 31.77 -21.61 30.17
CA GLU A 8 31.00 -22.19 29.06
C GLU A 8 29.48 -22.16 29.30
N VAL A 9 29.03 -22.49 30.51
CA VAL A 9 27.61 -22.48 30.85
C VAL A 9 27.06 -21.05 30.89
N VAL A 10 27.79 -20.10 31.48
CA VAL A 10 27.39 -18.68 31.51
C VAL A 10 27.39 -18.09 30.09
N GLN A 11 28.39 -18.44 29.28
CA GLN A 11 28.43 -18.06 27.87
C GLN A 11 27.24 -18.64 27.12
N PHE A 12 26.85 -19.90 27.34
CA PHE A 12 25.69 -20.49 26.68
C PHE A 12 24.37 -19.84 27.12
N VAL A 13 24.22 -19.56 28.42
CA VAL A 13 23.02 -18.92 29.00
C VAL A 13 22.86 -17.47 28.51
N ILE A 14 23.94 -16.79 28.12
CA ILE A 14 23.88 -15.41 27.59
C ILE A 14 23.82 -15.42 26.06
N VAL A 15 24.64 -16.23 25.40
CA VAL A 15 24.76 -16.30 23.94
C VAL A 15 23.52 -16.90 23.30
N LEU A 16 22.91 -17.92 23.91
CA LEU A 16 21.70 -18.54 23.34
C LEU A 16 20.51 -17.57 23.29
N PRO A 17 20.15 -16.84 24.37
CA PRO A 17 19.10 -15.82 24.29
C PRO A 17 19.44 -14.67 23.33
N LEU A 18 20.71 -14.24 23.26
CA LEU A 18 21.13 -13.23 22.29
C LEU A 18 20.95 -13.71 20.84
N LEU A 19 21.34 -14.95 20.54
CA LEU A 19 21.11 -15.57 19.23
C LEU A 19 19.63 -15.66 18.90
N LEU A 20 18.80 -16.10 19.85
CA LEU A 20 17.35 -16.15 19.67
C LEU A 20 16.76 -14.76 19.43
N ALA A 21 17.22 -13.74 20.16
CA ALA A 21 16.79 -12.35 19.97
C ALA A 21 17.18 -11.81 18.58
N VAL A 22 18.37 -12.15 18.08
CA VAL A 22 18.81 -11.79 16.74
C VAL A 22 17.94 -12.48 15.68
N VAL A 23 17.74 -13.80 15.78
CA VAL A 23 16.89 -14.56 14.85
C VAL A 23 15.47 -14.00 14.86
N PHE A 24 14.92 -13.73 16.04
CA PHE A 24 13.59 -13.15 16.19
C PHE A 24 13.49 -11.76 15.56
N SER A 25 14.54 -10.93 15.69
CA SER A 25 14.59 -9.62 15.05
C SER A 25 14.60 -9.73 13.52
N ILE A 26 15.36 -10.68 12.97
CA ILE A 26 15.42 -10.94 11.52
C ILE A 26 14.06 -11.41 10.99
N VAL A 27 13.42 -12.35 11.68
CA VAL A 27 12.09 -12.86 11.28
C VAL A 27 11.06 -11.74 11.28
N GLN A 28 11.07 -10.88 12.29
CA GLN A 28 10.16 -9.73 12.34
C GLN A 28 10.42 -8.72 11.22
N LEU A 29 11.69 -8.42 10.95
CA LEU A 29 12.07 -7.49 9.88
C LEU A 29 11.67 -8.04 8.51
N ALA A 30 11.87 -9.33 8.28
CA ALA A 30 11.42 -10.04 7.08
C ALA A 30 9.88 -9.99 6.94
N GLY A 31 9.14 -10.25 8.03
CA GLY A 31 7.69 -10.18 8.05
C GLY A 31 7.15 -8.78 7.73
N MET A 32 7.75 -7.72 8.30
CA MET A 32 7.39 -6.35 7.98
C MET A 32 7.65 -6.00 6.52
N THR A 33 8.76 -6.47 5.97
CA THR A 33 9.14 -6.22 4.57
C THR A 33 8.16 -6.90 3.61
N LEU A 34 7.73 -8.13 3.94
CA LEU A 34 6.73 -8.87 3.16
C LEU A 34 5.35 -8.24 3.23
N ALA A 35 4.89 -7.82 4.42
CA ALA A 35 3.60 -7.15 4.55
C ALA A 35 3.57 -5.81 3.77
N ALA A 36 4.68 -5.07 3.79
CA ALA A 36 4.81 -3.84 3.02
C ALA A 36 4.83 -4.07 1.50
N SER A 37 5.43 -5.17 1.02
CA SER A 37 5.45 -5.51 -0.40
C SER A 37 4.09 -6.02 -0.89
N GLN A 38 3.38 -6.81 -0.06
CA GLN A 38 2.01 -7.23 -0.33
C GLN A 38 1.06 -6.03 -0.43
N LEU A 39 1.07 -5.13 0.57
CA LEU A 39 0.26 -3.92 0.56
C LEU A 39 0.56 -3.06 -0.68
N SER A 40 1.82 -2.92 -1.08
CA SER A 40 2.23 -2.18 -2.28
C SER A 40 1.61 -2.75 -3.57
N SER A 41 1.67 -4.07 -3.71
CA SER A 41 1.13 -4.79 -4.87
C SER A 41 -0.39 -4.67 -4.93
N GLU A 42 -1.04 -4.79 -3.78
CA GLU A 42 -2.49 -4.74 -3.64
C GLU A 42 -3.05 -3.33 -3.84
N ILE A 43 -2.38 -2.30 -3.32
CA ILE A 43 -2.70 -0.90 -3.63
C ILE A 43 -2.58 -0.65 -5.14
N THR A 44 -1.51 -1.13 -5.78
CA THR A 44 -1.34 -0.98 -7.23
C THR A 44 -2.46 -1.66 -8.00
N ARG A 45 -2.83 -2.87 -7.57
CA ARG A 45 -3.94 -3.63 -8.16
C ARG A 45 -5.28 -2.92 -7.96
N ALA A 46 -5.53 -2.41 -6.77
CA ALA A 46 -6.72 -1.64 -6.43
C ALA A 46 -6.82 -0.38 -7.29
N CYS A 47 -5.74 0.40 -7.44
CA CYS A 47 -5.71 1.54 -8.35
C CYS A 47 -6.07 1.14 -9.79
N ARG A 48 -5.58 -0.01 -10.27
CA ARG A 48 -5.89 -0.48 -11.64
C ARG A 48 -7.34 -0.91 -11.81
N GLN A 49 -7.95 -1.42 -10.76
CA GLN A 49 -9.34 -1.92 -10.76
C GLN A 49 -10.34 -0.88 -10.29
N LEU A 50 -9.88 0.28 -9.82
CA LEU A 50 -10.71 1.38 -9.37
C LEU A 50 -11.57 1.87 -10.53
N ASP A 51 -12.89 1.80 -10.36
CA ASP A 51 -13.83 2.36 -11.31
C ASP A 51 -13.80 3.88 -11.21
N ALA A 52 -13.23 4.55 -12.23
CA ALA A 52 -13.09 6.00 -12.24
C ALA A 52 -14.44 6.74 -12.31
N ALA A 53 -15.46 6.14 -12.94
CA ALA A 53 -16.80 6.72 -13.02
C ALA A 53 -17.52 6.61 -11.66
N GLY A 54 -17.43 5.44 -11.01
CA GLY A 54 -17.86 5.24 -9.64
C GLY A 54 -17.13 6.16 -8.66
N PHE A 55 -15.82 6.34 -8.85
CA PHE A 55 -15.01 7.26 -8.05
C PHE A 55 -15.46 8.70 -8.19
N GLU A 56 -15.76 9.19 -9.41
CA GLU A 56 -16.29 10.56 -9.63
C GLU A 56 -17.66 10.77 -8.97
N LEU A 57 -18.52 9.74 -8.95
CA LEU A 57 -19.88 9.82 -8.43
C LEU A 57 -20.00 9.54 -6.91
N ALA A 58 -19.00 8.90 -6.30
CA ALA A 58 -19.07 8.51 -4.89
C ALA A 58 -19.23 9.72 -3.96
N ALA A 59 -20.21 9.69 -3.05
CA ALA A 59 -20.42 10.76 -2.06
C ALA A 59 -19.26 10.83 -1.05
N ASN A 60 -18.67 9.69 -0.71
CA ASN A 60 -17.50 9.58 0.15
C ASN A 60 -16.37 8.91 -0.64
N LYS A 61 -15.35 9.70 -1.01
CA LYS A 61 -14.21 9.23 -1.81
C LYS A 61 -13.27 8.33 -1.00
N GLU A 62 -13.03 8.64 0.27
CA GLU A 62 -12.19 7.86 1.19
C GLU A 62 -12.72 6.44 1.33
N ARG A 63 -14.01 6.33 1.66
CA ARG A 63 -14.67 5.03 1.78
C ARG A 63 -14.67 4.25 0.46
N PHE A 64 -14.86 4.93 -0.67
CA PHE A 64 -14.84 4.27 -1.98
C PHE A 64 -13.46 3.68 -2.30
N VAL A 65 -12.38 4.43 -2.01
CA VAL A 65 -11.01 3.94 -2.22
C VAL A 65 -10.70 2.80 -1.24
N GLU A 66 -11.09 2.92 0.02
CA GLU A 66 -10.92 1.87 1.03
C GLU A 66 -11.63 0.57 0.61
N GLU A 67 -12.90 0.65 0.20
CA GLU A 67 -13.67 -0.49 -0.32
C GLU A 67 -13.05 -1.06 -1.60
N GLY A 68 -12.49 -0.21 -2.47
CA GLY A 68 -11.76 -0.65 -3.67
C GLY A 68 -10.48 -1.42 -3.34
N ILE A 69 -9.72 -0.98 -2.33
CA ILE A 69 -8.50 -1.67 -1.87
C ILE A 69 -8.85 -3.01 -1.22
N LEU A 70 -9.85 -3.04 -0.34
CA LEU A 70 -10.32 -4.28 0.30
C LEU A 70 -10.97 -5.24 -0.71
N GLY A 71 -11.62 -4.72 -1.75
CA GLY A 71 -12.16 -5.53 -2.84
C GLY A 71 -11.07 -6.18 -3.70
N ALA A 72 -9.91 -5.52 -3.86
CA ALA A 72 -8.76 -6.04 -4.59
C ALA A 72 -7.93 -7.04 -3.77
N SER A 73 -8.07 -7.06 -2.45
CA SER A 73 -7.35 -7.96 -1.54
C SER A 73 -8.21 -8.53 -0.42
N THR A 74 -8.37 -9.86 -0.43
CA THR A 74 -9.00 -10.60 0.65
C THR A 74 -8.07 -10.86 1.85
N GLN A 75 -6.80 -10.46 1.78
CA GLN A 75 -5.80 -10.73 2.81
C GLN A 75 -5.63 -9.56 3.80
N LEU A 76 -6.10 -8.37 3.44
CA LEU A 76 -6.06 -7.20 4.32
C LEU A 76 -7.17 -7.29 5.37
N ASP A 77 -6.84 -6.96 6.61
CA ASP A 77 -7.82 -6.79 7.67
C ASP A 77 -8.51 -5.42 7.50
N PRO A 78 -9.83 -5.37 7.26
CA PRO A 78 -10.57 -4.12 7.12
C PRO A 78 -10.43 -3.20 8.34
N ALA A 79 -10.33 -3.76 9.54
CA ALA A 79 -10.23 -2.96 10.77
C ALA A 79 -8.88 -2.22 10.92
N ARG A 80 -7.92 -2.51 10.03
CA ARG A 80 -6.55 -2.00 10.11
C ARG A 80 -6.18 -1.09 8.94
N LEU A 81 -7.03 -1.01 7.92
CA LEU A 81 -6.84 -0.17 6.75
C LEU A 81 -7.59 1.15 6.94
N HIS A 82 -6.91 2.27 6.71
CA HIS A 82 -7.52 3.58 6.70
C HIS A 82 -7.05 4.36 5.48
N VAL A 83 -7.98 5.09 4.84
CA VAL A 83 -7.69 5.97 3.72
C VAL A 83 -8.09 7.39 4.11
N GLU A 84 -7.19 8.33 3.92
CA GLU A 84 -7.36 9.73 4.31
C GLU A 84 -6.87 10.67 3.22
N HIS A 85 -7.28 11.94 3.30
CA HIS A 85 -6.81 13.04 2.43
C HIS A 85 -7.02 12.78 0.94
N VAL A 86 -8.15 12.15 0.59
CA VAL A 86 -8.48 11.92 -0.82
C VAL A 86 -8.75 13.25 -1.51
N SER A 87 -7.89 13.57 -2.48
CA SER A 87 -8.03 14.69 -3.41
C SER A 87 -8.15 14.16 -4.82
N TRP A 88 -8.91 14.84 -5.66
CA TRP A 88 -9.05 14.45 -7.05
C TRP A 88 -9.34 15.64 -7.96
N THR A 89 -8.94 15.51 -9.22
CA THR A 89 -9.23 16.44 -10.30
C THR A 89 -9.70 15.65 -11.52
N SER A 90 -10.61 16.25 -12.29
CA SER A 90 -11.04 15.70 -13.58
C SER A 90 -10.89 16.76 -14.65
N GLU A 91 -10.12 16.43 -15.69
CA GLU A 91 -9.95 17.26 -16.87
C GLU A 91 -10.53 16.54 -18.08
N ARG A 92 -11.48 17.19 -18.77
CA ARG A 92 -12.05 16.68 -20.02
C ARG A 92 -11.39 17.41 -21.17
N THR A 93 -10.51 16.72 -21.87
CA THR A 93 -9.81 17.26 -23.04
C THR A 93 -10.52 16.79 -24.30
N LYS A 94 -11.03 17.74 -25.10
CA LYS A 94 -11.51 17.47 -26.45
C LYS A 94 -10.36 17.66 -27.43
N ARG A 95 -9.98 16.60 -28.13
CA ARG A 95 -8.97 16.65 -29.19
C ARG A 95 -9.61 16.29 -30.51
N GLU A 96 -9.75 17.27 -31.39
CA GLU A 96 -10.15 17.04 -32.77
C GLU A 96 -8.97 16.45 -33.54
N GLN A 97 -9.18 15.28 -34.13
CA GLN A 97 -8.20 14.65 -35.01
C GLN A 97 -8.71 14.71 -36.45
N PRO A 98 -8.03 15.42 -37.36
CA PRO A 98 -8.43 15.43 -38.76
C PRO A 98 -8.16 14.05 -39.36
N VAL A 99 -9.20 13.44 -39.93
CA VAL A 99 -9.11 12.18 -40.67
C VAL A 99 -8.70 12.50 -42.11
N ARG A 100 -7.85 11.64 -42.69
CA ARG A 100 -7.35 11.79 -44.07
C ARG A 100 -8.43 11.92 -45.15
N ASP A 101 -9.68 11.56 -44.83
CA ASP A 101 -10.84 11.59 -45.76
C ASP A 101 -11.75 12.83 -45.58
N GLY A 102 -11.29 13.87 -44.88
CA GLY A 102 -12.02 15.14 -44.77
C GLY A 102 -13.06 15.22 -43.65
N GLY A 103 -13.11 14.23 -42.76
CA GLY A 103 -13.88 14.26 -41.52
C GLY A 103 -13.03 14.65 -40.31
N THR A 104 -13.65 15.24 -39.29
CA THR A 104 -13.02 15.50 -37.99
C THR A 104 -13.55 14.48 -36.98
N ILE A 105 -12.67 13.69 -36.35
CA ILE A 105 -13.07 12.87 -35.21
C ILE A 105 -12.83 13.69 -33.95
N GLU A 106 -13.90 14.06 -33.25
CA GLU A 106 -13.81 14.57 -31.88
C GLU A 106 -13.42 13.41 -30.96
N LYS A 107 -12.16 13.36 -30.52
CA LYS A 107 -11.71 12.45 -29.47
C LYS A 107 -11.80 13.18 -28.13
N GLN A 108 -12.83 12.90 -27.35
CA GLN A 108 -12.94 13.37 -25.98
C GLN A 108 -12.22 12.39 -25.06
N SER A 109 -11.14 12.83 -24.41
CA SER A 109 -10.46 12.07 -23.37
C SER A 109 -10.74 12.67 -22.01
N THR A 110 -11.15 11.85 -21.05
CA THR A 110 -11.31 12.29 -19.65
C THR A 110 -10.12 11.79 -18.85
N VAL A 111 -9.35 12.72 -18.31
CA VAL A 111 -8.24 12.44 -17.39
C VAL A 111 -8.72 12.70 -15.98
N ILE A 112 -8.65 11.70 -15.10
CA ILE A 112 -8.93 11.85 -13.67
C ILE A 112 -7.64 11.61 -12.92
N GLU A 113 -7.19 12.58 -12.14
CA GLU A 113 -6.09 12.36 -11.19
C GLU A 113 -6.67 12.25 -9.79
N ALA A 114 -6.28 11.21 -9.06
CA ALA A 114 -6.63 11.04 -7.66
C ALA A 114 -5.37 10.83 -6.81
N SER A 115 -5.34 11.48 -5.66
CA SER A 115 -4.26 11.42 -4.67
C SER A 115 -4.84 11.11 -3.30
N TYR A 116 -4.25 10.16 -2.58
CA TYR A 116 -4.75 9.75 -1.27
C TYR A 116 -3.67 9.09 -0.42
N ASP A 117 -3.83 9.17 0.90
CA ASP A 117 -2.99 8.51 1.88
C ASP A 117 -3.61 7.19 2.32
N VAL A 118 -2.85 6.11 2.29
CA VAL A 118 -3.22 4.79 2.81
C VAL A 118 -2.40 4.50 4.04
N SER A 119 -3.07 4.21 5.15
CA SER A 119 -2.46 3.76 6.40
C SER A 119 -2.90 2.33 6.70
N TYR A 120 -1.95 1.44 7.01
CA TYR A 120 -2.26 0.06 7.42
C TYR A 120 -1.55 -0.31 8.72
N LEU A 121 -2.31 -0.68 9.74
CA LEU A 121 -1.78 -1.16 11.01
C LEU A 121 -1.28 -2.61 10.86
N LEU A 122 0.03 -2.81 11.01
CA LEU A 122 0.63 -4.13 10.86
C LEU A 122 0.23 -5.07 12.02
N PRO A 123 -0.04 -6.35 11.73
CA PRO A 123 -0.19 -7.37 12.77
C PRO A 123 1.07 -7.46 13.63
N ALA A 124 0.94 -7.25 14.92
CA ALA A 124 1.98 -7.60 15.86
C ALA A 124 1.96 -9.12 16.07
N VAL A 125 3.11 -9.78 15.89
CA VAL A 125 3.26 -11.23 16.17
C VAL A 125 3.27 -11.46 17.69
N ALA A 126 3.63 -10.45 18.47
CA ALA A 126 3.53 -10.39 19.92
C ALA A 126 3.45 -8.92 20.37
N ASP A 127 2.77 -8.64 21.48
CA ASP A 127 2.71 -7.32 22.14
C ASP A 127 4.05 -7.00 22.82
N LEU A 128 5.10 -6.90 22.02
CA LEU A 128 6.43 -6.54 22.48
C LEU A 128 6.60 -5.02 22.41
N PRO A 129 7.06 -4.39 23.52
CA PRO A 129 7.31 -2.95 23.53
C PRO A 129 8.36 -2.60 22.46
N GLY A 130 8.01 -1.63 21.60
CA GLY A 130 8.82 -1.21 20.45
C GLY A 130 8.49 -1.93 19.12
N LEU A 131 7.61 -2.92 19.12
CA LEU A 131 7.18 -3.67 17.93
C LEU A 131 5.65 -3.68 17.73
N ALA A 132 4.89 -3.45 18.80
CA ALA A 132 3.45 -3.23 18.72
C ALA A 132 3.11 -1.88 18.05
N GLY A 133 2.06 -1.86 17.23
CA GLY A 133 1.48 -0.62 16.71
C GLY A 133 2.19 0.01 15.51
N ARG A 134 2.98 -0.75 14.73
CA ARG A 134 3.62 -0.24 13.51
C ARG A 134 2.55 0.07 12.45
N VAL A 135 2.48 1.31 12.00
CA VAL A 135 1.60 1.74 10.90
C VAL A 135 2.44 1.93 9.64
N LEU A 136 2.05 1.26 8.57
CA LEU A 136 2.58 1.51 7.23
C LEU A 136 1.75 2.62 6.60
N LYS A 137 2.36 3.78 6.34
CA LYS A 137 1.71 4.91 5.65
C LYS A 137 2.27 5.06 4.25
N ARG A 138 1.41 5.33 3.26
CA ARG A 138 1.83 5.57 1.89
C ARG A 138 0.95 6.59 1.20
N HIS A 139 1.59 7.50 0.47
CA HIS A 139 0.89 8.37 -0.45
C HIS A 139 0.79 7.70 -1.83
N VAL A 140 -0.40 7.74 -2.40
CA VAL A 140 -0.71 7.13 -3.69
C VAL A 140 -1.27 8.20 -4.61
N ARG A 141 -0.66 8.34 -5.78
CA ARG A 141 -1.20 9.17 -6.87
C ARG A 141 -1.49 8.29 -8.07
N CYS A 142 -2.72 8.35 -8.56
CA CYS A 142 -3.17 7.58 -9.70
C CYS A 142 -3.79 8.50 -10.75
N SER A 143 -3.42 8.28 -12.01
CA SER A 143 -4.01 8.97 -13.17
C SER A 143 -4.81 7.96 -13.99
N PHE A 144 -6.07 8.28 -14.27
CA PHE A 144 -6.98 7.50 -15.08
C PHE A 144 -7.25 8.23 -16.38
N VAL A 145 -7.10 7.54 -17.52
CA VAL A 145 -7.52 8.05 -18.84
C VAL A 145 -8.61 7.15 -19.35
N ASP A 146 -9.77 7.75 -19.65
CA ASP A 146 -10.95 7.05 -20.17
C ASP A 146 -11.34 5.83 -19.32
N GLY A 147 -11.26 5.99 -18.00
CA GLY A 147 -11.62 4.96 -17.02
C GLY A 147 -10.55 3.89 -16.75
N ARG A 148 -9.33 4.04 -17.29
CA ARG A 148 -8.21 3.10 -17.04
C ARG A 148 -7.04 3.79 -16.37
N ALA A 149 -6.50 3.19 -15.31
CA ALA A 149 -5.29 3.69 -14.67
C ALA A 149 -4.07 3.59 -15.62
N ILE A 150 -3.44 4.72 -15.91
CA ILE A 150 -2.28 4.82 -16.82
C ILE A 150 -0.97 5.05 -16.08
N GLU A 151 -1.01 5.70 -14.92
CA GLU A 151 0.17 5.99 -14.10
C GLU A 151 -0.20 5.84 -12.63
N ILE A 152 0.61 5.08 -11.89
CA ILE A 152 0.48 4.90 -10.45
C ILE A 152 1.83 5.24 -9.84
N ARG A 153 1.91 6.35 -9.12
CA ARG A 153 3.08 6.71 -8.32
C ARG A 153 2.79 6.38 -6.87
N GLN A 154 3.67 5.58 -6.29
CA GLN A 154 3.70 5.32 -4.86
C GLN A 154 4.95 6.00 -4.34
N GLU A 155 4.79 7.04 -3.52
CA GLU A 155 5.91 7.64 -2.81
C GLU A 155 6.15 6.79 -1.55
N GLY A 156 7.32 6.15 -1.51
CA GLY A 156 7.75 5.31 -0.41
C GLY A 156 8.15 6.13 0.81
N LEU A 157 8.00 5.50 1.98
CA LEU A 157 8.36 6.01 3.32
C LEU A 157 9.69 6.74 3.39
#